data_AF-A0A259Q1K2-F1
#
_entry.id   AF-A0A259Q1K2-F1
#
_cell.length_a   1.000
_cell.length_b   1.000
_cell.length_c   1.000
_cell.angle_alpha   90.00
_cell.angle_beta   90.00
_cell.angle_gamma   90.00
#
_symmetry.space_group_name_H-M   'P 1'
#
loop_
_entity.id
_entity.type
_entity.pdbx_description
1 polymer ?
#
loop_
_entity_poly.entity_id
_entity_poly.type
_entity_poly.pdbx_seq_one_letter_code
_entity_poly.pdbx_strand_id
1 'polypeptide(L)'
;LCSDGLWSQLPEATIVRLLSERVLSDAVPEMVELALRQNAAESDNVTALAMEWEAEAERDTTQGVSTEGIKPGVFASTFQSGLPDMQPDELDDAAIERSIAEINEAIRRAAARK
;
A
#
# COMPACT_ATOMS: atom_id res chain seq x y z
N LEU A 1 -3.76 -13.16 8.66
CA LEU A 1 -4.46 -12.27 9.60
C LEU A 1 -5.18 -11.19 8.80
N CYS A 2 -6.43 -10.86 9.11
CA CYS A 2 -7.15 -9.80 8.41
C CYS A 2 -8.21 -9.12 9.30
N SER A 3 -8.62 -7.91 8.94
CA SER A 3 -9.75 -7.20 9.58
C SER A 3 -11.09 -7.75 9.12
N ASP A 4 -12.14 -7.46 9.88
CA ASP A 4 -13.55 -7.71 9.52
C ASP A 4 -13.97 -7.08 8.20
N GLY A 5 -13.42 -5.92 7.84
CA GLY A 5 -13.54 -5.35 6.51
C GLY A 5 -13.14 -6.32 5.38
N LEU A 6 -12.29 -7.32 5.63
CA LEU A 6 -11.92 -8.34 4.64
C LEU A 6 -12.76 -9.63 4.77
N TRP A 7 -12.74 -10.27 5.95
CA TRP A 7 -13.33 -11.61 6.11
C TRP A 7 -14.86 -11.62 6.12
N SER A 8 -15.52 -10.47 6.36
CA SER A 8 -16.97 -10.36 6.22
C SER A 8 -17.42 -10.19 4.77
N GLN A 9 -16.55 -9.65 3.91
CA GLN A 9 -16.88 -9.35 2.51
C GLN A 9 -16.57 -10.53 1.60
N LEU A 10 -15.43 -11.20 1.83
CA LEU A 10 -15.00 -12.32 0.99
C LEU A 10 -15.52 -13.67 1.51
N PRO A 11 -16.07 -14.52 0.63
CA PRO A 11 -16.35 -15.92 0.98
C PRO A 11 -15.07 -16.67 1.36
N GLU A 12 -15.15 -17.54 2.37
CA GLU A 12 -14.01 -18.35 2.84
C GLU A 12 -13.32 -19.13 1.70
N ALA A 13 -14.12 -19.72 0.80
CA ALA A 13 -13.58 -20.45 -0.36
C ALA A 13 -12.71 -19.57 -1.28
N THR A 14 -13.03 -18.28 -1.41
CA THR A 14 -12.23 -17.33 -2.19
C THR A 14 -10.90 -17.06 -1.51
N ILE A 15 -10.92 -16.86 -0.19
CA ILE A 15 -9.72 -16.62 0.63
C ILE A 15 -8.78 -17.84 0.52
N VAL A 16 -9.31 -19.05 0.71
CA VAL A 16 -8.53 -20.30 0.61
C VAL A 16 -7.94 -20.46 -0.79
N ARG A 17 -8.72 -20.25 -1.85
CA ARG A 17 -8.25 -20.37 -3.23
C ARG A 17 -7.08 -19.42 -3.50
N LEU A 18 -7.23 -18.13 -3.16
CA LEU A 18 -6.19 -17.12 -3.43
C LEU A 18 -4.89 -17.42 -2.69
N LEU A 19 -4.98 -17.83 -1.43
CA LEU A 19 -3.79 -18.17 -0.63
C LEU A 19 -3.15 -19.52 -1.03
N SER A 20 -3.88 -20.42 -1.70
CA SER A 20 -3.36 -21.73 -2.12
C SER A 20 -2.78 -21.73 -3.53
N GLU A 21 -3.27 -20.85 -4.41
CA GLU A 21 -2.91 -20.84 -5.83
C GLU A 21 -1.89 -19.75 -6.20
N ARG A 22 -1.64 -18.78 -5.32
CA ARG A 22 -0.79 -17.62 -5.60
C ARG A 22 0.21 -17.35 -4.49
N VAL A 23 1.34 -16.75 -4.86
CA VAL A 23 2.30 -16.20 -3.92
C VAL A 23 1.68 -15.08 -3.10
N LEU A 24 2.14 -14.91 -1.86
CA LEU A 24 1.54 -13.93 -0.93
C LEU A 24 1.61 -12.48 -1.42
N SER A 25 2.64 -12.14 -2.22
CA SER A 25 2.79 -10.80 -2.82
C SER A 25 1.64 -10.45 -3.76
N ASP A 26 0.98 -11.46 -4.35
CA ASP A 26 -0.10 -11.28 -5.31
C ASP A 26 -1.45 -11.55 -4.66
N ALA A 27 -1.53 -12.60 -3.83
CA ALA A 27 -2.76 -13.01 -3.16
C ALA A 27 -3.30 -11.93 -2.22
N VAL A 28 -2.41 -11.31 -1.41
CA VAL A 28 -2.84 -10.36 -0.36
C VAL A 28 -3.41 -9.07 -0.96
N PRO A 29 -2.75 -8.38 -1.92
CA PRO A 29 -3.34 -7.21 -2.57
C PRO A 29 -4.64 -7.53 -3.30
N GLU A 30 -4.73 -8.67 -3.98
CA GLU A 30 -5.96 -9.06 -4.69
C GLU A 30 -7.12 -9.30 -3.72
N MET A 31 -6.88 -9.93 -2.57
CA MET A 31 -7.90 -10.08 -1.54
C MET A 31 -8.41 -8.73 -1.02
N VAL A 32 -7.50 -7.77 -0.79
CA VAL A 32 -7.88 -6.42 -0.35
C VAL A 32 -8.71 -5.71 -1.41
N GLU A 33 -8.30 -5.76 -2.68
CA GLU A 33 -9.03 -5.19 -3.80
C GLU A 33 -10.43 -5.81 -3.98
N LEU A 34 -10.54 -7.13 -3.88
CA LEU A 34 -11.82 -7.82 -3.99
C LEU A 34 -12.78 -7.42 -2.85
N ALA A 35 -12.27 -7.30 -1.62
CA ALA A 35 -13.07 -6.86 -0.48
C ALA A 35 -13.58 -5.43 -0.66
N LEU A 36 -12.72 -4.51 -1.10
CA LEU A 36 -13.09 -3.11 -1.37
C LEU A 36 -14.11 -2.99 -2.50
N ARG A 37 -14.03 -3.83 -3.55
CA ARG A 37 -14.95 -3.79 -4.69
C ARG A 37 -16.32 -4.39 -4.39
N GLN A 38 -16.39 -5.46 -3.58
CA GLN A 38 -17.65 -6.15 -3.31
C GLN A 38 -18.64 -5.31 -2.50
N ASN A 39 -18.15 -4.34 -1.72
CA ASN A 39 -19.04 -3.54 -0.88
C ASN A 39 -18.60 -2.07 -0.76
N ALA A 40 -18.24 -1.43 -1.87
CA ALA A 40 -17.71 -0.06 -1.88
C ALA A 40 -18.56 1.00 -1.14
N ALA A 41 -19.85 0.76 -0.92
CA ALA A 41 -20.75 1.66 -0.20
C ALA A 41 -20.78 1.45 1.32
N GLU A 42 -20.56 0.22 1.80
CA GLU A 42 -20.51 -0.14 3.24
C GLU A 42 -19.14 -0.68 3.67
N SER A 43 -18.10 -0.50 2.83
CA SER A 43 -16.77 -1.02 3.10
C SER A 43 -16.15 -0.27 4.27
N ASP A 44 -15.90 -1.01 5.35
CA ASP A 44 -15.01 -0.56 6.43
C ASP A 44 -13.53 -0.68 5.98
N ASN A 45 -12.62 -0.21 6.82
CA ASN A 45 -11.18 -0.30 6.61
C ASN A 45 -10.74 -1.77 6.43
N VAL A 46 -10.12 -2.04 5.28
CA VAL A 46 -9.61 -3.38 4.94
C VAL A 46 -8.12 -3.44 5.29
N THR A 47 -7.73 -4.37 6.15
CA THR A 47 -6.32 -4.63 6.50
C THR A 47 -6.05 -6.12 6.41
N ALA A 48 -4.92 -6.50 5.81
CA ALA A 48 -4.49 -7.88 5.64
C ALA A 48 -2.99 -8.02 5.87
N LEU A 49 -2.59 -9.11 6.54
CA LEU A 49 -1.20 -9.53 6.72
C LEU A 49 -1.13 -11.04 6.52
N ALA A 50 -0.29 -11.48 5.58
CA ALA A 50 0.04 -12.88 5.38
C ALA A 50 1.54 -13.10 5.57
N MET A 51 1.89 -14.27 6.07
CA MET A 51 3.27 -14.74 6.18
C MET A 51 3.31 -16.19 5.73
N GLU A 52 4.36 -16.53 5.02
CA GLU A 52 4.66 -17.91 4.65
C GLU A 52 5.80 -18.39 5.54
N TRP A 53 5.65 -19.60 6.09
CA TRP A 53 6.71 -20.20 6.88
C TRP A 53 7.61 -21.02 5.94
N GLU A 54 8.84 -20.56 5.70
CA GLU A 54 9.85 -21.40 5.06
C GLU A 54 10.27 -22.50 6.04
N ALA A 55 9.58 -23.64 6.04
CA ALA A 55 10.21 -24.89 6.45
C ALA A 55 11.15 -25.31 5.31
N GLU A 56 12.32 -25.88 5.63
CA GLU A 56 13.38 -26.31 4.69
C GLU A 56 12.95 -27.45 3.73
N ALA A 57 11.82 -27.32 3.04
CA ALA A 57 11.41 -28.18 1.95
C ALA A 57 11.57 -27.40 0.64
N GLU A 58 12.72 -27.65 0.00
CA GLU A 58 13.02 -27.39 -1.41
C GLU A 58 12.57 -26.02 -1.97
N ARG A 59 13.44 -25.03 -1.79
CA ARG A 59 13.38 -23.74 -2.47
C ARG A 59 13.37 -23.91 -4.00
N ASP A 60 12.40 -23.29 -4.66
CA ASP A 60 12.61 -22.67 -5.97
C ASP A 60 12.91 -21.18 -5.72
N THR A 61 14.20 -20.84 -5.64
CA THR A 61 14.73 -19.54 -5.15
C THR A 61 14.47 -18.34 -6.06
N THR A 62 13.46 -18.35 -6.92
CA THR A 62 13.31 -17.33 -7.98
C THR A 62 12.23 -16.27 -7.73
N GLN A 63 11.43 -16.35 -6.66
CA GLN A 63 10.27 -15.45 -6.48
C GLN A 63 10.18 -14.70 -5.14
N GLY A 64 11.20 -14.73 -4.28
CA GLY A 64 11.20 -13.97 -3.03
C GLY A 64 11.70 -12.53 -3.21
N VAL A 65 10.88 -11.53 -2.92
CA VAL A 65 11.35 -10.14 -2.76
C VAL A 65 12.16 -10.06 -1.45
N SER A 66 13.49 -10.00 -1.54
CA SER A 66 14.37 -9.89 -0.39
C SER A 66 14.62 -8.42 0.00
N THR A 67 14.43 -8.11 1.28
CA THR A 67 14.71 -6.78 1.87
C THR A 67 16.16 -6.60 2.32
N GLU A 68 17.00 -7.65 2.26
CA GLU A 68 18.43 -7.58 2.65
C GLU A 68 19.26 -6.65 1.75
N GLY A 69 18.79 -6.35 0.53
CA GLY A 69 19.45 -5.42 -0.38
C GLY A 69 19.07 -3.94 -0.19
N ILE A 70 18.10 -3.63 0.67
CA ILE A 70 17.56 -2.28 0.83
C ILE A 70 18.47 -1.47 1.76
N LYS A 71 19.05 -0.38 1.25
CA LYS A 71 19.90 0.51 2.04
C LYS A 71 19.12 1.08 3.24
N PRO A 72 19.74 1.19 4.43
CA PRO A 72 19.07 1.77 5.60
C PRO A 72 18.62 3.20 5.30
N GLY A 73 17.33 3.47 5.53
CA GLY A 73 16.70 4.77 5.26
C GLY A 73 15.77 4.80 4.04
N VAL A 74 15.67 3.72 3.26
CA VAL A 74 14.74 3.62 2.14
C VAL A 74 13.41 3.01 2.62
N PHE A 75 12.37 3.83 2.74
CA PHE A 75 10.99 3.36 2.86
C PHE A 75 10.48 3.00 1.46
N ALA A 76 10.31 1.70 1.18
CA ALA A 76 9.65 1.26 -0.04
C ALA A 76 8.13 1.17 0.22
N SER A 77 7.44 2.29 0.07
CA SER A 77 5.96 2.31 0.02
C SER A 77 5.52 2.20 -1.44
N THR A 78 5.00 1.05 -1.84
CA THR A 78 4.29 0.93 -3.13
C THR A 78 2.87 1.45 -2.93
N PHE A 79 2.60 2.65 -3.44
CA PHE A 79 1.23 3.11 -3.64
C PHE A 79 0.77 2.58 -5.00
N GLN A 80 -0.08 1.55 -5.02
CA GLN A 80 -0.86 1.24 -6.22
C GLN A 80 -2.00 2.25 -6.32
N SER A 81 -1.69 3.44 -6.81
CA SER A 81 -2.69 4.42 -7.19
C SER A 81 -2.58 4.64 -8.68
N GLY A 82 -3.61 4.22 -9.43
CA GLY A 82 -3.84 4.78 -10.74
C GLY A 82 -4.23 6.25 -10.56
N LEU A 83 -3.25 7.14 -10.51
CA LEU A 83 -3.48 8.58 -10.69
C LEU A 83 -3.36 8.89 -12.19
N PRO A 84 -4.44 9.37 -12.85
CA PRO A 84 -4.28 10.10 -14.09
C PRO A 84 -3.58 11.44 -13.78
N ASP A 85 -2.50 11.74 -14.51
CA ASP A 85 -1.83 13.05 -14.57
C ASP A 85 -1.21 13.61 -13.28
N MET A 86 -0.25 12.91 -12.68
CA MET A 86 0.86 13.63 -12.02
C MET A 86 1.84 14.06 -13.11
N GLN A 87 1.79 15.34 -13.49
CA GLN A 87 2.76 15.89 -14.43
C GLN A 87 4.15 15.87 -13.77
N PRO A 88 5.21 15.47 -14.49
CA PRO A 88 6.57 15.37 -13.94
C PRO A 88 7.13 16.69 -13.40
N ASP A 89 6.49 17.82 -13.72
CA ASP A 89 6.85 19.16 -13.25
C ASP A 89 6.48 19.42 -11.77
N GLU A 90 5.63 18.59 -11.14
CA GLU A 90 5.28 18.72 -9.71
C GLU A 90 6.29 18.06 -8.75
N LEU A 91 7.29 17.34 -9.26
CA LEU A 91 8.31 16.64 -8.47
C LEU A 91 9.71 17.29 -8.58
N ASP A 92 9.82 18.48 -9.16
CA ASP A 92 11.09 19.20 -9.20
C ASP A 92 11.40 19.89 -7.85
N ASP A 93 12.69 20.03 -7.52
CA ASP A 93 13.12 20.67 -6.26
C ASP A 93 12.65 22.14 -6.18
N ALA A 94 12.40 22.78 -7.33
CA ALA A 94 11.95 24.16 -7.42
C ALA A 94 10.47 24.33 -7.00
N ALA A 95 9.61 23.35 -7.30
CA ALA A 95 8.23 23.29 -6.86
C ALA A 95 8.16 23.05 -5.35
N ILE A 96 8.98 22.14 -4.84
CA ILE A 96 9.10 21.87 -3.40
C ILE A 96 9.46 23.16 -2.64
N GLU A 97 10.48 23.90 -3.09
CA GLU A 97 10.89 25.17 -2.47
C GLU A 97 9.79 26.24 -2.54
N ARG A 98 9.04 26.29 -3.65
CA ARG A 98 7.90 27.22 -3.80
C ARG A 98 6.77 26.90 -2.82
N SER A 99 6.44 25.62 -2.66
CA SER A 99 5.42 25.16 -1.70
C SER A 99 5.84 25.42 -0.24
N ILE A 100 7.11 25.22 0.09
CA ILE A 100 7.65 25.54 1.42
C ILE A 100 7.55 27.05 1.70
N ALA A 101 7.88 27.89 0.71
CA ALA A 101 7.76 29.35 0.85
C ALA A 101 6.31 29.79 1.09
N GLU A 102 5.36 29.22 0.35
CA GLU A 102 3.94 29.53 0.48
C GLU A 102 3.38 29.15 1.86
N ILE A 103 3.70 27.95 2.35
CA ILE A 103 3.31 27.49 3.69
C ILE A 103 3.87 28.44 4.76
N ASN A 104 5.14 28.81 4.66
CA ASN A 104 5.76 29.72 5.62
C ASN A 104 5.13 31.12 5.59
N GLU A 105 4.76 31.62 4.41
CA GLU A 105 4.07 32.89 4.29
C GLU A 105 2.67 32.83 4.90
N ALA A 106 1.92 31.75 4.66
CA ALA A 106 0.61 31.52 5.25
C ALA A 106 0.69 31.46 6.79
N ILE A 107 1.68 30.76 7.34
CA ILE A 107 1.94 30.71 8.79
C ILE A 107 2.25 32.11 9.33
N ARG A 108 3.10 32.90 8.67
CA ARG A 108 3.41 34.28 9.10
C ARG A 108 2.18 35.18 9.07
N ARG A 109 1.36 35.11 8.01
CA ARG A 109 0.11 35.88 7.90
C ARG A 109 -0.89 35.48 8.98
N ALA A 110 -1.01 34.19 9.31
CA ALA A 110 -1.87 33.70 10.38
C ALA A 110 -1.36 34.14 11.76
N ALA A 111 -0.05 34.11 11.99
CA ALA A 111 0.58 34.55 13.23
C ALA A 111 0.49 36.08 13.43
N ALA A 112 0.56 36.88 12.36
CA ALA A 112 0.41 38.33 12.44
C ALA A 112 -1.04 38.81 12.59
N ARG A 113 -2.02 37.93 12.32
CA ARG A 113 -3.47 38.19 12.52
C ARG A 113 -3.97 37.79 13.91
N LYS A 114 -3.11 37.20 14.75
CA LYS A 114 -3.39 36.78 16.13
C LYS A 114 -2.67 37.69 17.11
#